data_AF-A0AA85J355-F1
#
_entry.id   AF-A0AA85J355-F1
#
_cell.length_a   1.000
_cell.length_b   1.000
_cell.length_c   1.000
_cell.angle_alpha   90.00
_cell.angle_beta   90.00
_cell.angle_gamma   90.00
#
_symmetry.space_group_name_H-M   'P 1'
#
loop_
_entity.id
_entity.type
_entity.pdbx_description
1 polymer ?
#
loop_
_entity_poly.entity_id
_entity_poly.type
_entity_poly.pdbx_seq_one_letter_code
_entity_poly.pdbx_strand_id
1 'polypeptide(L)'
;KTAINVSNILDVARHIWEHRGSGLFSLSRENALLRFLLETPNAIDIEVDSRRQLDSQLKYTCELLIEQQVAQLTGEMSNFLKRAYSVLAAPGVRLTDQSFAYASFVKDIVSNAHRLLCIALGRSSNSNRSDVGKHSVPSNLRKALHIYLANPDTESILLRRIQSGVLLQWRSMYQLLTDHYSDEDRMIIGCPTESQIRLLFQDIWIH
;
A
#
# COMPACT_ATOMS: atom_id res chain seq x y z
N LYS A 1 -19.72 -15.76 -14.94
CA LYS A 1 -20.24 -15.76 -16.32
C LYS A 1 -21.73 -15.42 -16.27
N THR A 2 -22.07 -14.14 -16.33
CA THR A 2 -23.46 -13.69 -16.48
C THR A 2 -23.68 -13.50 -17.98
N ALA A 3 -24.36 -14.47 -18.61
CA ALA A 3 -24.77 -14.34 -20.00
C ALA A 3 -25.88 -13.29 -20.05
N ILE A 4 -25.50 -12.06 -20.41
CA ILE A 4 -26.46 -11.03 -20.83
C ILE A 4 -27.23 -11.67 -21.99
N ASN A 5 -28.54 -11.88 -21.83
CA ASN A 5 -29.36 -12.56 -22.83
C ASN A 5 -29.67 -11.58 -23.96
N VAL A 6 -28.65 -11.33 -24.79
CA VAL A 6 -28.68 -10.36 -25.90
C VAL A 6 -29.77 -10.70 -26.91
N SER A 7 -30.13 -11.98 -27.01
CA SER A 7 -31.25 -12.50 -27.79
C SER A 7 -32.57 -11.82 -27.46
N ASN A 8 -32.93 -11.72 -26.17
CA ASN A 8 -34.19 -11.10 -25.76
C ASN A 8 -34.21 -9.59 -26.09
N ILE A 9 -33.07 -8.91 -25.90
CA ILE A 9 -32.93 -7.48 -26.22
C ILE A 9 -33.07 -7.24 -27.72
N LEU A 10 -32.48 -8.13 -28.53
CA LEU A 10 -32.47 -8.03 -29.98
C LEU A 10 -33.84 -8.33 -30.58
N ASP A 11 -34.59 -9.27 -30.00
CA ASP A 11 -35.96 -9.59 -30.41
C ASP A 11 -36.93 -8.43 -30.08
N VAL A 12 -36.77 -7.79 -28.92
CA VAL A 12 -37.55 -6.59 -28.56
C VAL A 12 -37.20 -5.40 -29.45
N ALA A 13 -35.92 -5.20 -29.76
CA ALA A 13 -35.47 -4.15 -30.68
C ALA A 13 -35.99 -4.37 -32.12
N ARG A 14 -36.07 -5.63 -32.57
CA ARG A 14 -36.68 -5.99 -33.87
C ARG A 14 -38.17 -5.72 -33.89
N HIS A 15 -38.90 -6.08 -32.82
CA HIS A 15 -40.32 -5.77 -32.68
C HIS A 15 -40.59 -4.24 -32.72
N ILE A 16 -39.71 -3.44 -32.11
CA ILE A 16 -39.76 -1.97 -32.18
C ILE A 16 -39.49 -1.45 -33.60
N TRP A 17 -38.59 -2.10 -34.34
CA TRP A 17 -38.24 -1.73 -35.71
C TRP A 17 -39.36 -2.06 -36.70
N GLU A 18 -40.01 -3.20 -36.54
CA GLU A 18 -41.12 -3.65 -37.40
C GLU A 18 -42.38 -2.78 -37.22
N HIS A 19 -42.60 -2.21 -36.03
CA HIS A 19 -43.75 -1.35 -35.73
C HIS A 19 -43.47 0.16 -35.89
N ARG A 20 -42.45 0.55 -36.69
CA ARG A 20 -42.17 1.96 -37.02
C ARG A 20 -43.29 2.57 -37.87
N GLY A 21 -44.31 3.08 -37.20
CA GLY A 21 -45.43 3.73 -37.89
C GLY A 21 -46.18 4.76 -37.07
N SER A 22 -46.66 4.47 -35.85
CA SER A 22 -47.63 5.40 -35.21
C SER A 22 -47.80 5.29 -33.69
N GLY A 23 -47.02 4.47 -32.98
CA GLY A 23 -47.27 4.17 -31.56
C GLY A 23 -46.08 4.35 -30.60
N LEU A 24 -44.89 4.72 -31.11
CA LEU A 24 -43.66 4.77 -30.32
C LEU A 24 -43.68 5.85 -29.22
N PHE A 25 -44.46 6.93 -29.40
CA PHE A 25 -44.55 8.04 -28.44
C PHE A 25 -45.97 8.34 -27.97
N SER A 26 -46.97 7.52 -28.32
CA SER A 26 -48.33 7.72 -27.78
C SER A 26 -48.35 7.26 -26.32
N LEU A 27 -48.86 8.08 -25.40
CA LEU A 27 -48.99 7.76 -23.97
C LEU A 27 -50.12 6.74 -23.72
N SER A 28 -50.14 5.64 -24.49
CA SER A 28 -51.04 4.50 -24.37
C SER A 28 -50.35 3.33 -23.66
N ARG A 29 -51.15 2.49 -22.99
CA ARG A 29 -50.74 1.32 -22.18
C ARG A 29 -49.98 0.23 -22.98
N GLU A 30 -49.92 0.35 -24.30
CA GLU A 30 -49.25 -0.57 -25.24
C GLU A 30 -47.92 -0.02 -25.78
N ASN A 31 -47.39 1.06 -25.22
CA ASN A 31 -46.18 1.69 -25.75
C ASN A 31 -44.95 0.77 -25.55
N ALA A 32 -44.46 0.23 -26.67
CA ALA A 32 -43.32 -0.70 -26.72
C ALA A 32 -42.02 -0.06 -26.18
N LEU A 33 -41.89 1.27 -26.25
CA LEU A 33 -40.76 2.01 -25.69
C LEU A 33 -40.82 2.05 -24.15
N LEU A 34 -42.02 2.20 -23.57
CA LEU A 34 -42.20 2.12 -22.12
C LEU A 34 -41.97 0.70 -21.61
N ARG A 35 -42.45 -0.33 -22.32
CA ARG A 35 -42.12 -1.73 -21.98
C ARG A 35 -40.62 -1.98 -22.08
N PHE A 36 -39.96 -1.53 -23.14
CA PHE A 36 -38.50 -1.64 -23.24
C PHE A 36 -37.78 -0.96 -22.06
N LEU A 37 -38.15 0.26 -21.68
CA LEU A 37 -37.55 0.96 -20.54
C LEU A 37 -37.84 0.30 -19.17
N LEU A 38 -39.03 -0.27 -18.99
CA LEU A 38 -39.45 -0.94 -17.75
C LEU A 38 -38.99 -2.41 -17.65
N GLU A 39 -38.81 -3.07 -18.79
CA GLU A 39 -38.45 -4.49 -18.94
C GLU A 39 -36.96 -4.67 -19.27
N THR A 40 -36.23 -3.57 -19.52
CA THR A 40 -34.77 -3.56 -19.45
C THR A 40 -34.38 -3.88 -18.01
N PRO A 41 -33.81 -5.06 -17.75
CA PRO A 41 -33.51 -5.48 -16.39
C PRO A 41 -32.38 -4.58 -15.86
N ASN A 42 -32.68 -3.85 -14.80
CA ASN A 42 -31.75 -3.38 -13.78
C ASN A 42 -30.45 -2.73 -14.29
N ALA A 43 -30.52 -1.74 -15.19
CA ALA A 43 -29.37 -0.83 -15.39
C ALA A 43 -28.98 -0.09 -14.08
N ILE A 44 -29.84 -0.13 -13.06
CA ILE A 44 -29.65 0.48 -11.74
C ILE A 44 -28.71 -0.35 -10.83
N ASP A 45 -28.50 -1.65 -11.11
CA ASP A 45 -27.67 -2.53 -10.25
C ASP A 45 -26.19 -2.64 -10.68
N ILE A 46 -25.84 -2.20 -11.90
CA ILE A 46 -24.49 -2.35 -12.46
C ILE A 46 -23.56 -1.21 -11.99
N GLU A 47 -24.09 -0.01 -11.77
CA GLU A 47 -23.33 1.14 -11.29
C GLU A 47 -22.91 1.02 -9.82
N VAL A 48 -23.73 0.38 -8.99
CA VAL A 48 -23.41 0.15 -7.57
C VAL A 48 -22.27 -0.87 -7.42
N ASP A 49 -22.26 -1.92 -8.25
CA ASP A 49 -21.22 -2.95 -8.20
C ASP A 49 -19.87 -2.43 -8.71
N SER A 50 -19.87 -1.68 -9.82
CA SER A 50 -18.63 -1.06 -10.34
C SER A 50 -18.00 -0.06 -9.36
N ARG A 51 -18.81 0.76 -8.66
CA ARG A 51 -18.31 1.66 -7.61
C ARG A 51 -17.74 0.89 -6.42
N ARG A 52 -18.43 -0.14 -5.94
CA ARG A 52 -17.94 -0.99 -4.82
C ARG A 52 -16.64 -1.72 -5.18
N GLN A 53 -16.53 -2.20 -6.41
CA GLN A 53 -15.34 -2.85 -6.93
C GLN A 53 -14.18 -1.86 -7.02
N LEU A 54 -14.43 -0.64 -7.52
CA LEU A 54 -13.44 0.43 -7.57
C LEU A 54 -12.93 0.82 -6.18
N ASP A 55 -13.84 1.01 -5.22
CA ASP A 55 -13.48 1.33 -3.82
C ASP A 55 -12.66 0.21 -3.19
N SER A 56 -13.01 -1.05 -3.46
CA SER A 56 -12.27 -2.21 -2.98
C SER A 56 -10.86 -2.28 -3.57
N GLN A 57 -10.73 -2.02 -4.88
CA GLN A 57 -9.44 -1.98 -5.56
C GLN A 57 -8.57 -0.81 -5.10
N LEU A 58 -9.18 0.36 -4.86
CA LEU A 58 -8.50 1.53 -4.33
C LEU A 58 -7.93 1.24 -2.94
N LYS A 59 -8.77 0.68 -2.05
CA LYS A 59 -8.34 0.27 -0.71
C LYS A 59 -7.17 -0.71 -0.76
N TYR A 60 -7.29 -1.77 -1.58
CA TYR A 60 -6.23 -2.75 -1.77
C TYR A 60 -4.94 -2.11 -2.27
N THR A 61 -5.04 -1.23 -3.26
CA THR A 61 -3.87 -0.53 -3.83
C THR A 61 -3.21 0.38 -2.81
N CYS A 62 -3.98 1.08 -1.98
CA CYS A 62 -3.44 1.89 -0.88
C CYS A 62 -2.73 1.04 0.16
N GLU A 63 -3.32 -0.09 0.57
CA GLU A 63 -2.70 -1.04 1.51
C GLU A 63 -1.38 -1.58 0.94
N LEU A 64 -1.37 -2.01 -0.33
CA LEU A 64 -0.17 -2.48 -1.02
C LEU A 64 0.91 -1.40 -1.10
N LEU A 65 0.53 -0.15 -1.42
CA LEU A 65 1.45 0.98 -1.46
C LEU A 65 2.09 1.20 -0.08
N ILE A 66 1.28 1.22 0.99
CA ILE A 66 1.77 1.40 2.36
C ILE A 66 2.78 0.30 2.70
N GLU A 67 2.46 -0.96 2.45
CA GLU A 67 3.34 -2.09 2.73
C GLU A 67 4.66 -1.99 1.96
N GLN A 68 4.60 -1.67 0.67
CA GLN A 68 5.79 -1.49 -0.16
C GLN A 68 6.65 -0.33 0.31
N GLN A 69 6.05 0.81 0.67
CA GLN A 69 6.79 1.97 1.17
C GLN A 69 7.43 1.66 2.52
N VAL A 70 6.73 0.98 3.44
CA VAL A 70 7.31 0.54 4.71
C VAL A 70 8.49 -0.41 4.47
N ALA A 71 8.36 -1.37 3.55
CA ALA A 71 9.44 -2.30 3.20
C ALA A 71 10.65 -1.59 2.57
N GLN A 72 10.42 -0.61 1.70
CA GLN A 72 11.49 0.19 1.09
C GLN A 72 12.22 1.06 2.12
N LEU A 73 11.49 1.70 3.03
CA LEU A 73 12.05 2.57 4.08
C LEU A 73 12.80 1.79 5.17
N THR A 74 12.39 0.56 5.43
CA THR A 74 13.04 -0.32 6.41
C THR A 74 14.12 -1.21 5.79
N GLY A 75 14.13 -1.34 4.45
CA GLY A 75 15.12 -2.12 3.71
C GLY A 75 15.17 -3.57 4.16
N GLU A 76 16.40 -4.09 4.29
CA GLU A 76 16.67 -5.48 4.71
C GLU A 76 16.26 -5.77 6.15
N MET A 77 15.94 -4.74 6.95
CA MET A 77 15.44 -4.91 8.32
C MET A 77 14.17 -5.77 8.36
N SER A 78 13.26 -5.56 7.43
CA SER A 78 12.01 -6.31 7.34
C SER A 78 12.24 -7.79 7.00
N ASN A 79 13.20 -8.08 6.11
CA ASN A 79 13.61 -9.44 5.77
C ASN A 79 14.30 -10.14 6.94
N PHE A 80 15.17 -9.42 7.66
CA PHE A 80 15.82 -9.93 8.85
C PHE A 80 14.80 -10.30 9.93
N LEU A 81 13.84 -9.43 10.23
CA LEU A 81 12.79 -9.71 11.23
C LEU A 81 12.00 -10.97 10.87
N LYS A 82 11.58 -11.13 9.60
CA LYS A 82 10.89 -12.34 9.14
C LYS A 82 11.73 -13.60 9.37
N ARG A 83 13.02 -13.56 9.03
CA ARG A 83 13.95 -14.68 9.24
C ARG A 83 14.15 -14.96 10.74
N ALA A 84 14.35 -13.92 11.54
CA ALA A 84 14.51 -14.01 12.99
C ALA A 84 13.30 -14.70 13.65
N TYR A 85 12.09 -14.25 13.34
CA TYR A 85 10.87 -14.87 13.87
C TYR A 85 10.66 -16.30 13.37
N SER A 86 11.04 -16.62 12.12
CA SER A 86 10.96 -18.00 11.60
C SER A 86 11.90 -18.96 12.33
N VAL A 87 13.08 -18.48 12.72
CA VAL A 87 14.05 -19.27 13.50
C VAL A 87 13.60 -19.41 14.94
N LEU A 88 13.04 -18.34 15.53
CA LEU A 88 12.52 -18.38 16.90
C LEU A 88 11.26 -19.27 17.03
N ALA A 89 10.48 -19.40 15.95
CA ALA A 89 9.35 -20.32 15.90
C ALA A 89 9.77 -21.79 15.90
N ALA A 90 11.03 -22.10 15.52
CA ALA A 90 11.57 -23.45 15.63
C ALA A 90 12.06 -23.71 17.08
N PRO A 91 11.52 -24.72 17.77
CA PRO A 91 11.88 -24.98 19.16
C PRO A 91 13.36 -25.39 19.28
N GLY A 92 14.12 -24.67 20.11
CA GLY A 92 15.48 -25.02 20.51
C GLY A 92 16.62 -24.32 19.77
N VAL A 93 16.35 -23.43 18.80
CA VAL A 93 17.40 -22.69 18.08
C VAL A 93 17.58 -21.29 18.67
N ARG A 94 18.81 -20.94 19.04
CA ARG A 94 19.16 -19.59 19.51
C ARG A 94 19.53 -18.74 18.30
N LEU A 95 19.08 -17.48 18.30
CA LEU A 95 19.47 -16.52 17.25
C LEU A 95 20.98 -16.38 17.14
N THR A 96 21.71 -16.43 18.26
CA THR A 96 23.18 -16.29 18.32
C THR A 96 23.96 -17.38 17.57
N ASP A 97 23.36 -18.55 17.32
CA ASP A 97 24.03 -19.65 16.63
C ASP A 97 24.00 -19.45 15.10
N GLN A 98 23.26 -18.46 14.62
CA GLN A 98 23.10 -18.16 13.22
C GLN A 98 24.13 -17.11 12.75
N SER A 99 24.82 -17.39 11.66
CA SER A 99 25.81 -16.46 11.07
C SER A 99 25.20 -15.12 10.63
N PHE A 100 23.91 -15.10 10.30
CA PHE A 100 23.19 -13.87 9.94
C PHE A 100 22.79 -13.01 11.15
N ALA A 101 22.94 -13.51 12.38
CA ALA A 101 22.52 -12.84 13.60
C ALA A 101 23.70 -12.24 14.37
N TYR A 102 24.92 -12.30 13.84
CA TYR A 102 26.10 -11.71 14.47
C TYR A 102 25.94 -10.18 14.60
N ALA A 103 26.35 -9.62 15.75
CA ALA A 103 26.08 -8.22 16.10
C ALA A 103 26.60 -7.21 15.04
N SER A 104 27.75 -7.47 14.42
CA SER A 104 28.27 -6.60 13.34
C SER A 104 27.39 -6.58 12.10
N PHE A 105 26.82 -7.73 11.70
CA PHE A 105 25.94 -7.80 10.54
C PHE A 105 24.60 -7.11 10.81
N VAL A 106 24.05 -7.27 12.02
CA VAL A 106 22.82 -6.59 12.43
C VAL A 106 23.04 -5.07 12.53
N LYS A 107 24.20 -4.63 13.01
CA LYS A 107 24.62 -3.22 12.98
C LYS A 107 24.58 -2.66 11.56
N ASP A 108 25.12 -3.37 10.58
CA ASP A 108 25.13 -2.93 9.19
C ASP A 108 23.71 -2.82 8.62
N ILE A 109 22.83 -3.79 8.93
CA ILE A 109 21.42 -3.73 8.56
C ILE A 109 20.74 -2.50 9.15
N VAL A 110 20.89 -2.30 10.47
CA VAL A 110 20.29 -1.18 11.20
C VAL A 110 20.81 0.17 10.69
N SER A 111 22.12 0.28 10.48
CA SER A 111 22.77 1.49 9.96
C SER A 111 22.30 1.81 8.54
N ASN A 112 22.19 0.80 7.67
CA ASN A 112 21.69 0.98 6.32
C ASN A 112 20.20 1.35 6.31
N ALA A 113 19.36 0.72 7.13
CA ALA A 113 17.95 1.06 7.27
C ALA A 113 17.77 2.51 7.78
N HIS A 114 18.55 2.92 8.79
CA HIS A 114 18.54 4.29 9.28
C HIS A 114 18.99 5.29 8.20
N ARG A 115 20.02 4.97 7.42
CA ARG A 115 20.48 5.79 6.29
C ARG A 115 19.41 5.91 5.20
N LEU A 116 18.76 4.81 4.81
CA LEU A 116 17.68 4.81 3.83
C LEU A 116 16.53 5.69 4.28
N LEU A 117 16.15 5.59 5.56
CA LEU A 117 15.16 6.45 6.17
C LEU A 117 15.58 7.92 6.10
N CYS A 118 16.79 8.28 6.53
CA CYS A 118 17.28 9.66 6.45
C CYS A 118 17.33 10.23 5.01
N ILE A 119 17.65 9.39 4.01
CA ILE A 119 17.63 9.79 2.59
C ILE A 119 16.18 10.02 2.11
N ALA A 120 15.28 9.09 2.40
CA ALA A 120 13.88 9.19 1.98
C ALA A 120 13.16 10.40 2.60
N LEU A 121 13.57 10.78 3.82
CA LEU A 121 13.07 11.93 4.56
C LEU A 121 13.80 13.24 4.22
N GLY A 122 14.72 13.25 3.25
CA GLY A 122 15.39 14.46 2.76
C GLY A 122 16.41 15.07 3.73
N ARG A 123 16.81 14.35 4.79
CA ARG A 123 17.78 14.84 5.80
C ARG A 123 19.24 14.63 5.40
N SER A 124 19.50 13.81 4.38
CA SER A 124 20.85 13.56 3.88
C SER A 124 21.29 14.68 2.92
N SER A 125 21.82 15.76 3.48
CA SER A 125 22.30 16.94 2.73
C SER A 125 23.66 16.76 2.03
N ASN A 126 24.39 15.65 2.20
CA ASN A 126 25.72 15.50 1.62
C ASN A 126 26.07 14.03 1.35
N SER A 127 26.11 13.62 0.07
CA SER A 127 27.24 12.84 -0.41
C SER A 127 27.37 12.95 -1.93
N ASN A 128 28.49 13.52 -2.36
CA ASN A 128 29.07 13.38 -3.70
C ASN A 128 29.48 11.91 -3.94
N ARG A 129 28.52 10.98 -3.94
CA ARG A 129 28.74 9.59 -4.38
C ARG A 129 27.70 9.22 -5.41
N SER A 130 28.03 9.52 -6.64
CA SER A 130 27.59 8.78 -7.81
C SER A 130 28.12 7.34 -7.69
N ASP A 131 27.34 6.41 -7.12
CA ASP A 131 27.59 5.00 -7.35
C ASP A 131 26.34 4.15 -7.11
N VAL A 132 25.77 3.72 -8.24
CA VAL A 132 25.36 2.35 -8.54
C VAL A 132 24.19 1.76 -7.76
N GLY A 133 23.02 1.85 -8.41
CA GLY A 133 22.32 0.64 -8.85
C GLY A 133 21.45 -0.10 -7.84
N LYS A 134 20.17 0.29 -7.80
CA LYS A 134 18.94 -0.56 -7.83
C LYS A 134 17.85 0.09 -6.98
N HIS A 135 16.74 0.42 -7.65
CA HIS A 135 15.49 0.94 -7.10
C HIS A 135 15.63 2.25 -6.32
N SER A 136 15.59 3.35 -7.07
CA SER A 136 15.51 4.71 -6.56
C SER A 136 14.37 4.83 -5.54
N VAL A 137 14.73 4.93 -4.27
CA VAL A 137 13.86 5.53 -3.25
C VAL A 137 13.40 6.87 -3.83
N PRO A 138 12.08 7.13 -3.99
CA PRO A 138 11.59 8.39 -4.52
C PRO A 138 12.19 9.49 -3.67
N SER A 139 12.93 10.41 -4.30
CA SER A 139 13.78 11.37 -3.60
C SER A 139 13.02 12.30 -2.66
N ASN A 140 11.68 12.26 -2.62
CA ASN A 140 10.86 12.62 -1.45
C ASN A 140 9.51 11.89 -1.60
N LEU A 141 9.20 10.87 -0.78
CA LEU A 141 7.89 10.19 -0.76
C LEU A 141 6.73 11.20 -0.73
N ARG A 142 6.90 12.27 0.06
CA ARG A 142 5.96 13.39 0.13
C ARG A 142 5.74 14.07 -1.22
N LYS A 143 6.80 14.42 -1.96
CA LYS A 143 6.66 15.05 -3.29
C LYS A 143 5.97 14.13 -4.29
N ALA A 144 6.26 12.83 -4.23
CA ALA A 144 5.56 11.87 -5.09
C ALA A 144 4.06 11.84 -4.76
N LEU A 145 3.69 11.72 -3.48
CA LEU A 145 2.29 11.77 -3.07
C LEU A 145 1.63 13.11 -3.44
N HIS A 146 2.32 14.23 -3.27
CA HIS A 146 1.79 15.55 -3.63
C HIS A 146 1.56 15.74 -5.14
N ILE A 147 2.43 15.19 -5.99
CA ILE A 147 2.28 15.27 -7.47
C ILE A 147 1.14 14.38 -7.95
N TYR A 148 0.98 13.18 -7.36
CA TYR A 148 0.03 12.18 -7.84
C TYR A 148 -1.32 12.20 -7.12
N LEU A 149 -1.38 12.68 -5.87
CA LEU A 149 -2.61 12.94 -5.14
C LEU A 149 -2.88 14.43 -5.10
N ALA A 150 -3.95 14.84 -5.78
CA ALA A 150 -4.43 16.23 -5.74
C ALA A 150 -5.04 16.63 -4.38
N ASN A 151 -5.28 15.67 -3.46
CA ASN A 151 -5.89 15.93 -2.15
C ASN A 151 -4.86 15.85 -1.00
N PRO A 152 -4.58 16.96 -0.30
CA PRO A 152 -3.64 16.99 0.82
C PRO A 152 -4.08 16.14 2.03
N ASP A 153 -5.39 15.96 2.24
CA ASP A 153 -5.89 15.13 3.33
C ASP A 153 -5.53 13.66 3.10
N THR A 154 -5.72 13.16 1.87
CA THR A 154 -5.38 11.79 1.51
C THR A 154 -3.86 11.55 1.56
N GLU A 155 -3.05 12.53 1.14
CA GLU A 155 -1.59 12.50 1.32
C GLU A 155 -1.22 12.33 2.81
N SER A 156 -1.81 13.14 3.69
CA SER A 156 -1.53 13.10 5.12
C SER A 156 -1.95 11.78 5.78
N ILE A 157 -3.07 11.19 5.35
CA ILE A 157 -3.55 9.90 5.84
C ILE A 157 -2.58 8.79 5.46
N LEU A 158 -2.16 8.74 4.18
CA LEU A 158 -1.22 7.73 3.68
C LEU A 158 0.14 7.84 4.36
N LEU A 159 0.69 9.06 4.46
CA LEU A 159 1.97 9.30 5.11
C LEU A 159 1.94 8.93 6.61
N ARG A 160 0.86 9.24 7.33
CA ARG A 160 0.69 8.84 8.73
C ARG A 160 0.67 7.32 8.87
N ARG A 161 0.02 6.62 7.95
CA ARG A 161 -0.04 5.16 7.97
C ARG A 161 1.32 4.52 7.66
N ILE A 162 2.06 5.06 6.70
CA ILE A 162 3.44 4.66 6.39
C ILE A 162 4.36 4.89 7.59
N GLN A 163 4.29 6.07 8.21
CA GLN A 163 5.04 6.39 9.44
C GLN A 163 4.76 5.37 10.55
N SER A 164 3.47 5.09 10.82
CA SER A 164 3.08 4.11 11.82
C SER A 164 3.65 2.72 11.52
N GLY A 165 3.66 2.30 10.25
CA GLY A 165 4.22 1.02 9.82
C GLY A 165 5.73 0.94 10.02
N VAL A 166 6.46 2.00 9.65
CA VAL A 166 7.91 2.08 9.85
C VAL A 166 8.25 2.01 11.34
N LEU A 167 7.57 2.80 12.17
CA LEU A 167 7.78 2.81 13.62
C LEU A 167 7.52 1.44 14.26
N LEU A 168 6.51 0.72 13.79
CA LEU A 168 6.24 -0.64 14.26
C LEU A 168 7.42 -1.58 13.95
N GLN A 169 8.00 -1.51 12.75
CA GLN A 169 9.16 -2.34 12.38
C GLN A 169 10.40 -2.02 13.24
N TRP A 170 10.68 -0.73 13.48
CA TRP A 170 11.77 -0.31 14.37
C TRP A 170 11.55 -0.76 15.81
N ARG A 171 10.31 -0.68 16.30
CA ARG A 171 9.94 -1.19 17.62
C ARG A 171 10.15 -2.70 17.72
N SER A 172 9.68 -3.46 16.73
CA SER A 172 9.86 -4.92 16.68
C SER A 172 11.33 -5.30 16.64
N MET A 173 12.16 -4.58 15.87
CA MET A 173 13.60 -4.77 15.87
C MET A 173 14.21 -4.50 17.26
N TYR A 174 13.85 -3.37 17.88
CA TYR A 174 14.36 -3.01 19.21
C TYR A 174 13.98 -4.04 20.28
N GLN A 175 12.74 -4.56 20.24
CA GLN A 175 12.27 -5.62 21.13
C GLN A 175 13.06 -6.92 20.92
N LEU A 176 13.20 -7.37 19.67
CA LEU A 176 13.99 -8.55 19.33
C LEU A 176 15.43 -8.46 19.84
N LEU A 177 16.05 -7.29 19.70
CA LEU A 177 17.41 -7.02 20.21
C LEU A 177 17.46 -7.04 21.75
N THR A 178 16.41 -6.59 22.42
CA THR A 178 16.37 -6.58 23.89
C THR A 178 16.16 -7.99 24.45
N ASP A 179 15.41 -8.84 23.75
CA ASP A 179 15.06 -10.18 24.24
C ASP A 179 16.16 -11.23 23.98
N HIS A 180 16.96 -11.05 22.91
CA HIS A 180 17.88 -12.10 22.43
C HIS A 180 19.36 -11.73 22.38
N TYR A 181 19.73 -10.46 22.58
CA TYR A 181 21.12 -10.00 22.50
C TYR A 181 21.64 -9.51 23.86
N SER A 182 22.95 -9.66 24.07
CA SER A 182 23.62 -9.13 25.26
C SER A 182 23.70 -7.61 25.23
N ASP A 183 23.90 -6.96 26.38
CA ASP A 183 24.06 -5.50 26.43
C ASP A 183 25.30 -5.01 25.65
N GLU A 184 26.37 -5.81 25.58
CA GLU A 184 27.55 -5.51 24.75
C GLU A 184 27.20 -5.51 23.26
N ASP A 185 26.46 -6.52 22.80
CA ASP A 185 26.00 -6.62 21.40
C ASP A 185 25.05 -5.47 21.05
N ARG A 186 24.16 -5.08 21.97
CA ARG A 186 23.24 -3.95 21.79
C ARG A 186 23.99 -2.63 21.65
N MET A 187 25.07 -2.44 22.39
CA MET A 187 25.94 -1.27 22.27
C MET A 187 26.67 -1.24 20.92
N ILE A 188 27.11 -2.40 20.42
CA ILE A 188 27.73 -2.51 19.09
C ILE A 188 26.73 -2.18 17.97
N ILE A 189 25.50 -2.71 18.06
CA ILE A 189 24.45 -2.52 17.05
C ILE A 189 23.97 -1.07 17.02
N GLY A 190 23.86 -0.42 18.18
CA GLY A 190 23.48 1.00 18.26
C GLY A 190 22.09 1.27 17.69
N CYS A 191 21.12 0.38 17.95
CA CYS A 191 19.77 0.50 17.39
C CYS A 191 19.04 1.74 17.94
N PRO A 192 18.54 2.64 17.08
CA PRO A 192 17.79 3.80 17.52
C PRO A 192 16.46 3.39 18.13
N THR A 193 16.05 4.12 19.17
CA THR A 193 14.75 3.94 19.82
C THR A 193 13.61 4.42 18.94
N GLU A 194 12.41 3.91 19.18
CA GLU A 194 11.18 4.36 18.50
C GLU A 194 11.01 5.88 18.59
N SER A 195 11.31 6.48 19.75
CA SER A 195 11.28 7.93 19.96
C SER A 195 12.27 8.68 19.06
N GLN A 196 13.50 8.18 18.91
CA GLN A 196 14.49 8.80 18.02
C GLN A 196 14.04 8.76 16.57
N ILE A 197 13.44 7.65 16.12
CA ILE A 197 12.87 7.55 14.77
C ILE A 197 11.65 8.47 14.62
N ARG A 198 10.79 8.61 15.64
CA ARG A 198 9.65 9.54 15.61
C ARG A 198 10.08 10.99 15.39
N LEU A 199 11.17 11.42 16.04
CA LEU A 199 11.74 12.76 15.83
C LEU A 199 12.17 12.97 14.38
N LEU A 200 12.68 11.92 13.71
CA LEU A 200 13.06 12.02 12.29
C LEU A 200 11.89 12.37 11.38
N PHE A 201 10.68 11.91 11.72
CA PHE A 201 9.47 12.20 10.98
C PHE A 201 8.87 13.57 11.30
N GLN A 202 8.99 14.07 12.55
CA GLN A 202 8.34 15.33 12.96
C GLN A 202 8.76 16.53 12.11
N ASP A 203 10.04 16.60 11.72
CA ASP A 203 10.58 17.69 10.91
C ASP A 203 9.97 17.79 9.50
N ILE A 204 9.33 16.71 9.02
CA ILE A 204 8.77 16.64 7.66
C ILE A 204 7.36 17.21 7.61
N TRP A 205 6.64 17.27 8.73
CA TRP A 205 5.21 17.64 8.78
C TRP A 205 4.97 19.10 9.15
N ILE A 206 6.01 19.85 9.51
CA ILE A 206 5.91 21.23 9.99
C ILE A 206 5.95 22.26 8.83
N HIS A 207 6.17 21.81 7.59
CA HIS A 207 6.10 22.61 6.36
C HIS A 207 5.14 21.99 5.34
#